data_AF-A0A960QT24-F1
#
_entry.id   AF-A0A960QT24-F1
#
_cell.length_a   1.000
_cell.length_b   1.000
_cell.length_c   1.000
_cell.angle_alpha   90.00
_cell.angle_beta   90.00
_cell.angle_gamma   90.00
#
_symmetry.space_group_name_H-M   'P 1'
#
loop_
_entity.id
_entity.type
_entity.pdbx_description
1 polymer ?
#
loop_
_entity_poly.entity_id
_entity_poly.type
_entity_poly.pdbx_seq_one_letter_code
_entity_poly.pdbx_strand_id
1 'polypeptide(L)'
;MYLSYFARIIVFVATILSTQLLQAVPPTPLQNFCPVVLVNNSTLDASRVYFVAHGNDPNGFPCFLVPDGNGVCQFVYPTGSGSPSSAEVSKTLNQLPTATDLPPGFTNGYLIYLPINSSSRAYLSIDLPMYLGTAINPALGVMGIQDSSVTSRTDPNFYTLYQDFEFGMVNSVTDSETNLFLNLSWVDYFCLPMQLYTYSYATGQEINIEGTYASGTIASNTRENIISAMNTGLGQGQTYPSWEYLDVPFYDNPYTDTTPSSCVRILAAKNSIDLGKSPQFQGGQVAPKFFPANYGTETVHPPQPSTSFYQAVYNHYLTNTLYAQVFPANESAENYTITSVSGS
;
A
#
# COMPACT_ATOMS: atom_id res chain seq x y z
N MET A 1 -1.61 26.54 -20.86
CA MET A 1 -1.04 27.71 -20.15
C MET A 1 -1.71 27.74 -18.80
N TYR A 2 -1.00 27.38 -17.73
CA TYR A 2 -1.59 27.11 -16.41
C TYR A 2 -1.07 28.08 -15.35
N LEU A 3 -1.86 28.30 -14.28
CA LEU A 3 -1.55 29.28 -13.24
C LEU A 3 -0.33 28.82 -12.42
N SER A 4 0.66 29.69 -12.29
CA SER A 4 1.84 29.49 -11.44
C SER A 4 1.48 29.67 -9.97
N TYR A 5 1.62 28.60 -9.18
CA TYR A 5 1.49 28.60 -7.72
C TYR A 5 2.81 28.19 -7.07
N PHE A 6 3.60 29.18 -6.65
CA PHE A 6 4.93 28.97 -6.09
C PHE A 6 5.01 27.86 -5.02
N ALA A 7 5.83 26.84 -5.29
CA ALA A 7 6.54 25.99 -4.33
C ALA A 7 5.69 25.41 -3.18
N ARG A 8 4.84 24.42 -3.48
CA ARG A 8 4.14 23.63 -2.47
C ARG A 8 4.86 22.30 -2.18
N ILE A 9 5.78 22.34 -1.23
CA ILE A 9 6.30 21.12 -0.57
C ILE A 9 5.14 20.53 0.30
N ILE A 10 5.26 19.28 0.78
CA ILE A 10 4.20 18.57 1.55
C ILE A 10 4.65 18.06 2.94
N VAL A 11 3.85 18.31 3.99
CA VAL A 11 3.95 17.77 5.38
C VAL A 11 2.91 16.66 5.62
N PHE A 12 3.02 15.93 6.75
CA PHE A 12 2.16 14.83 7.20
C PHE A 12 1.69 15.01 8.67
N VAL A 13 0.74 15.93 8.93
CA VAL A 13 0.33 16.37 10.28
C VAL A 13 -1.19 16.69 10.33
N ALA A 14 -2.02 15.76 10.84
CA ALA A 14 -3.49 15.81 10.74
C ALA A 14 -4.30 16.63 11.78
N THR A 15 -4.80 17.80 11.34
CA THR A 15 -5.82 18.67 12.00
C THR A 15 -5.30 19.35 13.29
N ILE A 16 -5.86 20.40 13.94
CA ILE A 16 -6.92 21.43 13.71
C ILE A 16 -6.67 22.55 14.79
N LEU A 17 -6.99 23.86 14.72
CA LEU A 17 -7.81 24.74 13.86
C LEU A 17 -7.27 26.20 13.92
N SER A 18 -7.85 27.10 13.11
CA SER A 18 -7.86 28.59 13.22
C SER A 18 -6.62 29.37 12.74
N THR A 19 -6.80 30.68 12.55
CA THR A 19 -6.03 31.49 11.58
C THR A 19 -5.10 32.54 12.20
N GLN A 20 -3.79 32.46 11.93
CA GLN A 20 -2.96 33.60 11.49
C GLN A 20 -1.50 33.20 11.19
N LEU A 21 -0.87 33.98 10.30
CA LEU A 21 0.58 34.05 9.99
C LEU A 21 1.24 32.84 9.31
N LEU A 22 2.28 33.16 8.52
CA LEU A 22 3.15 32.20 7.83
C LEU A 22 4.17 31.64 8.83
N GLN A 23 3.79 30.56 9.50
CA GLN A 23 4.71 29.71 10.25
C GLN A 23 4.85 28.39 9.47
N ALA A 24 6.07 28.06 9.03
CA ALA A 24 6.31 26.82 8.30
C ALA A 24 6.00 25.64 9.23
N VAL A 25 5.00 24.83 8.86
CA VAL A 25 4.58 23.66 9.64
C VAL A 25 5.74 22.67 9.72
N PRO A 26 6.30 22.37 10.91
CA PRO A 26 7.39 21.42 11.03
C PRO A 26 6.91 19.97 10.80
N PRO A 27 7.78 19.02 10.45
CA PRO A 27 9.22 19.14 10.16
C PRO A 27 9.53 20.13 9.03
N THR A 28 10.62 20.90 9.11
CA THR A 28 11.07 21.78 8.02
C THR A 28 11.58 20.93 6.85
N PRO A 29 11.27 21.22 5.57
CA PRO A 29 11.68 20.35 4.46
C PRO A 29 13.15 20.59 4.12
N LEU A 30 13.83 19.54 3.67
CA LEU A 30 15.21 19.61 3.22
C LEU A 30 15.26 19.64 1.68
N GLN A 31 16.25 20.31 1.10
CA GLN A 31 16.39 20.39 -0.36
C GLN A 31 16.54 18.99 -0.96
N ASN A 32 15.67 18.64 -1.91
CA ASN A 32 15.55 17.31 -2.54
C ASN A 32 15.03 16.18 -1.63
N PHE A 33 14.40 16.49 -0.48
CA PHE A 33 13.71 15.50 0.36
C PHE A 33 12.29 15.94 0.76
N CYS A 34 11.34 15.00 0.76
CA CYS A 34 10.05 15.17 1.41
C CYS A 34 10.08 14.48 2.79
N PRO A 35 9.80 15.19 3.90
CA PRO A 35 9.61 14.54 5.18
C PRO A 35 8.29 13.80 5.25
N VAL A 36 8.30 12.64 5.91
CA VAL A 36 7.11 11.87 6.28
C VAL A 36 7.14 11.66 7.80
N VAL A 37 5.98 11.82 8.43
CA VAL A 37 5.80 11.53 9.86
C VAL A 37 5.03 10.21 9.99
N LEU A 38 5.71 9.17 10.46
CA LEU A 38 5.13 7.88 10.78
C LEU A 38 4.52 7.94 12.17
N VAL A 39 3.19 7.83 12.30
CA VAL A 39 2.49 8.00 13.59
C VAL A 39 2.03 6.64 14.13
N ASN A 40 2.48 6.28 15.33
CA ASN A 40 2.12 5.00 15.96
C ASN A 40 0.87 5.15 16.83
N ASN A 41 -0.29 4.80 16.27
CA ASN A 41 -1.57 4.73 16.98
C ASN A 41 -2.01 3.28 17.31
N SER A 42 -1.10 2.31 17.25
CA SER A 42 -1.42 0.87 17.35
C SER A 42 -1.60 0.32 18.78
N THR A 43 -1.39 1.17 19.80
CA THR A 43 -1.17 0.80 21.22
C THR A 43 0.09 -0.03 21.52
N LEU A 44 0.81 -0.50 20.50
CA LEU A 44 2.09 -1.21 20.66
C LEU A 44 3.25 -0.23 20.92
N ASP A 45 4.27 -0.69 21.64
CA ASP A 45 5.52 0.07 21.78
C ASP A 45 6.19 0.29 20.42
N ALA A 46 6.81 1.45 20.22
CA ALA A 46 7.52 1.79 18.99
C ALA A 46 8.79 0.93 18.77
N SER A 47 9.26 0.18 19.77
CA SER A 47 10.28 -0.86 19.62
C SER A 47 9.76 -2.13 18.92
N ARG A 48 8.44 -2.28 18.77
CA ARG A 48 7.77 -3.45 18.15
C ARG A 48 7.29 -3.19 16.73
N VAL A 49 7.44 -1.96 16.24
CA VAL A 49 7.01 -1.55 14.89
C VAL A 49 8.26 -1.25 14.06
N TYR A 50 8.48 -2.03 13.01
CA TYR A 50 9.62 -1.95 12.11
C TYR A 50 9.24 -1.27 10.80
N PHE A 51 10.04 -0.30 10.38
CA PHE A 51 10.01 0.37 9.08
C PHE A 51 11.16 -0.12 8.20
N VAL A 52 10.84 -0.45 6.94
CA VAL A 52 11.84 -0.59 5.87
C VAL A 52 11.25 -0.06 4.56
N ALA A 53 12.07 0.58 3.74
CA ALA A 53 11.67 1.10 2.44
C ALA A 53 12.73 0.84 1.37
N HIS A 54 12.29 0.73 0.12
CA HIS A 54 13.12 0.61 -1.06
C HIS A 54 12.46 1.28 -2.26
N GLY A 55 13.23 1.45 -3.33
CA GLY A 55 12.78 1.97 -4.61
C GLY A 55 13.96 2.10 -5.57
N ASN A 56 13.83 2.97 -6.57
CA ASN A 56 14.93 3.33 -7.45
C ASN A 56 15.44 4.74 -7.13
N ASP A 57 16.76 4.92 -7.19
CA ASP A 57 17.43 6.22 -7.12
C ASP A 57 17.14 7.10 -8.37
N PRO A 58 17.57 8.37 -8.41
CA PRO A 58 17.35 9.27 -9.56
C PRO A 58 17.96 8.81 -10.89
N ASN A 59 18.82 7.78 -10.90
CA ASN A 59 19.41 7.19 -12.09
C ASN A 59 18.70 5.88 -12.50
N GLY A 60 17.73 5.40 -11.71
CA GLY A 60 17.01 4.15 -11.94
C GLY A 60 17.64 2.91 -11.27
N PHE A 61 18.61 3.06 -10.37
CA PHE A 61 19.21 1.91 -9.67
C PHE A 61 18.40 1.50 -8.43
N PRO A 62 18.06 0.21 -8.26
CA PRO A 62 17.39 -0.28 -7.07
C PRO A 62 18.21 -0.08 -5.79
N CYS A 63 17.58 0.41 -4.73
CA CYS A 63 18.21 0.73 -3.45
C CYS A 63 17.21 0.66 -2.29
N PHE A 64 17.70 0.35 -1.09
CA PHE A 64 17.00 0.61 0.16
C PHE A 64 17.09 2.09 0.52
N LEU A 65 16.07 2.61 1.20
CA LEU A 65 15.93 4.00 1.64
C LEU A 65 16.04 4.03 3.17
N VAL A 66 17.25 4.28 3.68
CA VAL A 66 17.61 3.96 5.07
C VAL A 66 17.83 5.24 5.88
N PRO A 67 16.96 5.58 6.85
CA PRO A 67 17.09 6.80 7.64
C PRO A 67 18.30 6.75 8.58
N ASP A 68 19.00 7.88 8.68
CA ASP A 68 20.04 8.13 9.67
C ASP A 68 19.46 8.57 11.04
N GLY A 69 20.31 8.96 11.98
CA GLY A 69 19.87 9.48 13.29
C GLY A 69 19.10 10.80 13.25
N ASN A 70 19.06 11.48 12.10
CA ASN A 70 18.26 12.68 11.82
C ASN A 70 17.02 12.35 10.95
N GLY A 71 16.77 11.07 10.69
CA GLY A 71 15.69 10.58 9.83
C GLY A 71 15.98 10.66 8.33
N VAL A 72 17.15 11.14 7.90
CA VAL A 72 17.44 11.43 6.50
C VAL A 72 17.80 10.15 5.76
N CYS A 73 16.89 9.68 4.89
CA CYS A 73 17.06 8.42 4.18
C CYS A 73 18.18 8.49 3.14
N GLN A 74 19.19 7.64 3.32
CA GLN A 74 20.27 7.44 2.36
C GLN A 74 19.95 6.29 1.40
N PHE A 75 20.45 6.37 0.17
CA PHE A 75 20.42 5.25 -0.77
C PHE A 75 21.44 4.19 -0.34
N VAL A 76 20.97 2.97 -0.09
CA VAL A 76 21.80 1.83 0.30
C VAL A 76 21.57 0.69 -0.70
N TYR A 77 22.56 0.45 -1.55
CA TYR A 77 22.44 -0.45 -2.69
C TYR A 77 22.59 -1.95 -2.28
N PRO A 78 21.76 -2.86 -2.82
CA PRO A 78 21.86 -4.29 -2.54
C PRO A 78 23.10 -4.91 -3.19
N THR A 79 23.80 -5.81 -2.49
CA THR A 79 24.94 -6.55 -3.05
C THR A 79 24.61 -8.03 -3.25
N GLY A 80 25.34 -8.70 -4.16
CA GLY A 80 25.19 -10.13 -4.43
C GLY A 80 25.57 -11.06 -3.26
N SER A 81 25.97 -10.53 -2.11
CA SER A 81 26.17 -11.30 -0.87
C SER A 81 24.89 -11.51 -0.05
N GLY A 82 23.79 -10.83 -0.41
CA GLY A 82 22.58 -10.73 0.43
C GLY A 82 22.66 -9.61 1.48
N SER A 83 23.83 -8.98 1.65
CA SER A 83 24.04 -7.81 2.52
C SER A 83 24.08 -6.51 1.69
N PRO A 84 23.64 -5.36 2.23
CA PRO A 84 22.88 -5.26 3.48
C PRO A 84 21.47 -5.83 3.27
N SER A 85 21.09 -6.73 4.16
CA SER A 85 19.79 -7.35 4.15
C SER A 85 18.73 -6.35 4.63
N SER A 86 17.50 -6.58 4.19
CA SER A 86 16.30 -5.90 4.65
C SER A 86 16.17 -5.85 6.19
N ALA A 87 16.61 -6.89 6.89
CA ALA A 87 16.68 -6.91 8.35
C ALA A 87 17.78 -6.03 8.95
N GLU A 88 18.92 -5.85 8.27
CA GLU A 88 20.01 -4.94 8.69
C GLU A 88 19.68 -3.45 8.44
N VAL A 89 18.90 -3.15 7.40
CA VAL A 89 18.46 -1.77 7.09
C VAL A 89 17.17 -1.36 7.80
N SER A 90 16.34 -2.31 8.24
CA SER A 90 15.12 -2.04 9.00
C SER A 90 15.41 -1.21 10.25
N LYS A 91 14.51 -0.27 10.58
CA LYS A 91 14.53 0.48 11.84
C LYS A 91 13.27 0.24 12.63
N THR A 92 13.38 0.03 13.94
CA THR A 92 12.20 0.18 14.80
C THR A 92 11.82 1.66 14.89
N LEU A 93 10.54 2.01 15.04
CA LEU A 93 10.12 3.41 15.08
C LEU A 93 10.83 4.19 16.19
N ASN A 94 11.12 3.57 17.34
CA ASN A 94 11.89 4.20 18.42
C ASN A 94 13.40 4.44 18.14
N GLN A 95 13.92 4.02 16.98
CA GLN A 95 15.27 4.37 16.48
C GLN A 95 15.25 5.62 15.58
N LEU A 96 14.08 6.08 15.17
CA LEU A 96 13.89 7.28 14.36
C LEU A 96 13.74 8.51 15.28
N PRO A 97 14.12 9.72 14.84
CA PRO A 97 13.89 10.93 15.60
C PRO A 97 12.38 11.17 15.79
N THR A 98 11.98 11.60 16.98
CA THR A 98 10.60 12.01 17.27
C THR A 98 10.28 13.32 16.55
N ALA A 99 9.13 13.38 15.86
CA ALA A 99 8.60 14.64 15.36
C ALA A 99 8.13 15.51 16.55
N THR A 100 8.58 16.77 16.60
CA THR A 100 8.32 17.70 17.72
C THR A 100 6.93 18.34 17.65
N ASP A 101 6.49 18.69 16.45
CA ASP A 101 5.29 19.48 16.21
C ASP A 101 4.22 18.56 15.59
N LEU A 102 3.69 17.69 16.45
CA LEU A 102 2.67 16.73 16.07
C LEU A 102 1.27 17.34 15.98
N PRO A 103 0.39 16.72 15.18
CA PRO A 103 -0.96 17.22 15.00
C PRO A 103 -1.82 17.09 16.26
N PRO A 104 -2.62 18.11 16.61
CA PRO A 104 -3.75 18.01 17.55
C PRO A 104 -4.56 16.71 17.43
N GLY A 105 -4.30 15.78 18.34
CA GLY A 105 -4.90 14.43 18.38
C GLY A 105 -3.88 13.29 18.45
N PHE A 106 -2.61 13.55 18.10
CA PHE A 106 -1.55 12.55 18.02
C PHE A 106 -0.34 12.93 18.87
N THR A 107 0.29 11.95 19.53
CA THR A 107 1.35 12.17 20.52
C THR A 107 2.66 11.41 20.25
N ASN A 108 2.62 10.37 19.40
CA ASN A 108 3.74 9.46 19.15
C ASN A 108 4.02 9.36 17.65
N GLY A 109 4.86 10.25 17.11
CA GLY A 109 5.21 10.28 15.70
C GLY A 109 6.72 10.43 15.44
N TYR A 110 7.16 9.84 14.35
CA TYR A 110 8.55 9.55 14.04
C TYR A 110 8.89 10.08 12.64
N LEU A 111 9.99 10.81 12.54
CA LEU A 111 10.34 11.59 11.36
C LEU A 111 11.33 10.83 10.46
N ILE A 112 11.01 10.76 9.17
CA ILE A 112 11.96 10.41 8.11
C ILE A 112 11.94 11.48 7.01
N TYR A 113 13.02 11.58 6.23
CA TYR A 113 13.11 12.41 5.01
C TYR A 113 13.43 11.52 3.82
N LEU A 114 12.49 11.41 2.88
CA LEU A 114 12.61 10.60 1.67
C LEU A 114 13.28 11.41 0.53
N PRO A 115 14.41 10.97 -0.05
CA PRO A 115 15.07 11.65 -1.17
C PRO A 115 14.26 11.51 -2.47
N ILE A 116 14.65 12.22 -3.54
CA ILE A 116 14.11 12.01 -4.90
C ILE A 116 14.26 10.52 -5.27
N ASN A 117 13.16 9.86 -5.63
CA ASN A 117 13.07 8.41 -5.83
C ASN A 117 11.92 8.06 -6.80
N SER A 118 11.91 6.83 -7.34
CA SER A 118 10.79 6.33 -8.14
C SER A 118 10.50 4.85 -7.91
N SER A 119 9.25 4.44 -8.13
CA SER A 119 8.79 3.04 -7.95
C SER A 119 9.11 2.49 -6.55
N SER A 120 8.85 3.28 -5.51
CA SER A 120 9.22 2.96 -4.14
C SER A 120 8.07 2.37 -3.35
N ARG A 121 8.40 1.52 -2.38
CA ARG A 121 7.47 0.97 -1.40
C ARG A 121 8.09 0.99 -0.02
N ALA A 122 7.28 1.31 0.98
CA ALA A 122 7.64 1.25 2.39
C ALA A 122 6.69 0.29 3.11
N TYR A 123 7.26 -0.50 4.02
CA TYR A 123 6.57 -1.49 4.82
C TYR A 123 6.63 -1.08 6.30
N LEU A 124 5.48 -1.13 6.98
CA LEU A 124 5.39 -1.15 8.44
C LEU A 124 5.05 -2.58 8.88
N SER A 125 5.90 -3.17 9.73
CA SER A 125 5.81 -4.56 10.17
C SER A 125 5.86 -4.66 11.70
N ILE A 126 5.20 -5.68 12.27
CA ILE A 126 4.98 -5.84 13.71
C ILE A 126 5.79 -7.03 14.23
N ASP A 127 6.48 -6.83 15.36
CA ASP A 127 7.32 -7.77 16.12
C ASP A 127 8.53 -8.37 15.39
N LEU A 128 8.53 -8.38 14.05
CA LEU A 128 9.64 -8.82 13.20
C LEU A 128 9.88 -7.83 12.06
N PRO A 129 11.14 -7.57 11.67
CA PRO A 129 11.44 -6.85 10.44
C PRO A 129 11.11 -7.71 9.22
N MET A 130 10.75 -7.05 8.11
CA MET A 130 10.55 -7.71 6.82
C MET A 130 11.85 -8.29 6.26
N TYR A 131 11.78 -9.49 5.70
CA TYR A 131 12.78 -10.04 4.80
C TYR A 131 12.37 -9.77 3.35
N LEU A 132 12.85 -8.67 2.78
CA LEU A 132 12.90 -8.44 1.34
C LEU A 132 14.21 -9.05 0.80
N GLY A 133 14.10 -9.91 -0.21
CA GLY A 133 15.26 -10.60 -0.81
C GLY A 133 16.05 -9.71 -1.76
N THR A 134 17.25 -10.14 -2.16
CA THR A 134 18.04 -9.48 -3.21
C THR A 134 18.48 -10.47 -4.28
N ALA A 135 18.26 -10.14 -5.55
CA ALA A 135 18.60 -10.98 -6.70
C ALA A 135 18.96 -10.11 -7.92
N ILE A 136 19.62 -10.66 -8.93
CA ILE A 136 19.87 -9.93 -10.18
C ILE A 136 18.53 -9.66 -10.88
N ASN A 137 18.20 -8.39 -11.12
CA ASN A 137 17.05 -7.98 -11.92
C ASN A 137 17.38 -8.24 -13.41
N PRO A 138 16.70 -9.18 -14.09
CA PRO A 138 17.05 -9.57 -15.46
C PRO A 138 16.76 -8.49 -16.50
N ALA A 139 15.92 -7.49 -16.20
CA ALA A 139 15.62 -6.39 -17.11
C ALA A 139 16.68 -5.28 -17.07
N LEU A 140 17.42 -5.15 -15.96
CA LEU A 140 18.42 -4.08 -15.74
C LEU A 140 19.86 -4.59 -15.65
N GLY A 141 20.08 -5.90 -15.45
CA GLY A 141 21.41 -6.50 -15.31
C GLY A 141 22.13 -6.18 -13.99
N VAL A 142 21.46 -5.50 -13.05
CA VAL A 142 21.98 -5.11 -11.72
C VAL A 142 21.28 -5.87 -10.60
N MET A 143 21.82 -5.81 -9.38
CA MET A 143 21.11 -6.28 -8.19
C MET A 143 19.83 -5.47 -7.97
N GLY A 144 18.71 -6.16 -7.81
CA GLY A 144 17.42 -5.63 -7.40
C GLY A 144 16.99 -6.17 -6.04
N ILE A 145 15.96 -5.54 -5.49
CA ILE A 145 15.28 -5.95 -4.25
C ILE A 145 13.98 -6.66 -4.65
N GLN A 146 13.61 -7.71 -3.92
CA GLN A 146 12.41 -8.51 -4.16
C GLN A 146 11.37 -8.20 -3.09
N ASP A 147 10.20 -7.74 -3.53
CA ASP A 147 9.00 -7.59 -2.70
C ASP A 147 8.56 -8.92 -2.09
N SER A 148 7.82 -8.85 -0.97
CA SER A 148 7.20 -10.01 -0.34
C SER A 148 6.04 -10.58 -1.17
N SER A 149 6.04 -11.89 -1.38
CA SER A 149 4.99 -12.62 -2.10
C SER A 149 3.87 -13.06 -1.17
N VAL A 150 2.78 -12.28 -1.10
CA VAL A 150 1.55 -12.68 -0.38
C VAL A 150 0.89 -13.96 -0.95
N THR A 151 1.29 -14.37 -2.15
CA THR A 151 0.81 -15.57 -2.85
C THR A 151 1.68 -16.81 -2.59
N SER A 152 2.78 -16.73 -1.84
CA SER A 152 3.67 -17.86 -1.56
C SER A 152 3.77 -18.21 -0.07
N ARG A 153 3.49 -19.47 0.29
CA ARG A 153 3.69 -19.99 1.66
C ARG A 153 5.16 -20.19 2.03
N THR A 154 6.07 -20.12 1.05
CA THR A 154 7.52 -20.17 1.29
C THR A 154 8.14 -18.76 1.29
N ASP A 155 7.32 -17.71 1.22
CA ASP A 155 7.80 -16.36 1.49
C ASP A 155 8.11 -16.23 3.00
N PRO A 156 9.30 -15.75 3.40
CA PRO A 156 9.66 -15.62 4.80
C PRO A 156 8.76 -14.65 5.59
N ASN A 157 8.00 -13.78 4.91
CA ASN A 157 7.04 -12.86 5.51
C ASN A 157 5.60 -13.40 5.46
N PHE A 158 5.36 -14.66 5.07
CA PHE A 158 4.00 -15.19 4.90
C PHE A 158 3.13 -15.06 6.17
N TYR A 159 3.74 -15.20 7.36
CA TYR A 159 3.08 -14.99 8.65
C TYR A 159 3.50 -13.69 9.38
N THR A 160 4.31 -12.83 8.77
CA THR A 160 4.60 -11.50 9.33
C THR A 160 3.38 -10.60 9.21
N LEU A 161 3.01 -9.90 10.29
CA LEU A 161 2.02 -8.83 10.24
C LEU A 161 2.69 -7.57 9.69
N TYR A 162 2.38 -7.20 8.45
CA TYR A 162 2.90 -5.99 7.80
C TYR A 162 1.87 -5.35 6.89
N GLN A 163 1.98 -4.05 6.67
CA GLN A 163 1.24 -3.33 5.64
C GLN A 163 2.19 -2.38 4.90
N ASP A 164 1.99 -2.24 3.59
CA ASP A 164 2.79 -1.34 2.76
C ASP A 164 2.03 -0.10 2.26
N PHE A 165 2.82 0.91 1.88
CA PHE A 165 2.40 2.07 1.11
C PHE A 165 3.40 2.34 -0.03
N GLU A 166 2.88 2.76 -1.16
CA GLU A 166 3.63 2.98 -2.40
C GLU A 166 3.88 4.47 -2.61
N PHE A 167 5.07 4.83 -3.09
CA PHE A 167 5.44 6.23 -3.29
C PHE A 167 6.46 6.47 -4.41
N GLY A 168 6.57 7.73 -4.81
CA GLY A 168 7.59 8.22 -5.74
C GLY A 168 7.75 9.72 -5.55
N MET A 169 8.97 10.22 -5.50
CA MET A 169 9.22 11.67 -5.46
C MET A 169 10.12 12.08 -6.61
N VAL A 170 9.56 12.76 -7.60
CA VAL A 170 10.24 13.09 -8.87
C VAL A 170 10.25 14.59 -9.11
N ASN A 171 11.35 15.10 -9.67
CA ASN A 171 11.36 16.47 -10.18
C ASN A 171 10.52 16.56 -11.45
N SER A 172 9.66 17.56 -11.50
CA SER A 172 8.88 17.91 -12.69
C SER A 172 9.81 18.37 -13.81
N VAL A 173 9.57 17.84 -15.01
CA VAL A 173 10.29 18.22 -16.23
C VAL A 173 9.83 19.57 -16.83
N THR A 174 8.76 20.17 -16.32
CA THR A 174 8.10 21.35 -16.94
C THR A 174 8.26 22.66 -16.18
N ASP A 175 8.47 22.62 -14.87
CA ASP A 175 8.28 23.78 -13.97
C ASP A 175 9.31 23.84 -12.82
N SER A 176 10.16 22.80 -12.67
CA SER A 176 11.14 22.63 -11.60
C SER A 176 10.57 22.37 -10.19
N GLU A 177 9.28 22.05 -10.07
CA GLU A 177 8.69 21.61 -8.80
C GLU A 177 9.01 20.13 -8.52
N THR A 178 8.88 19.69 -7.27
CA THR A 178 9.06 18.28 -6.88
C THR A 178 7.70 17.65 -6.61
N ASN A 179 7.29 16.73 -7.48
CA ASN A 179 6.02 16.02 -7.36
C ASN A 179 6.16 14.80 -6.44
N LEU A 180 5.22 14.66 -5.51
CA LEU A 180 5.07 13.47 -4.66
C LEU A 180 3.87 12.66 -5.12
N PHE A 181 4.11 11.38 -5.44
CA PHE A 181 3.11 10.34 -5.60
C PHE A 181 3.15 9.48 -4.34
N LEU A 182 1.98 9.16 -3.77
CA LEU A 182 1.87 8.42 -2.52
C LEU A 182 0.46 7.82 -2.40
N ASN A 183 0.36 6.52 -2.18
CA ASN A 183 -0.91 5.83 -2.03
C ASN A 183 -0.83 4.66 -1.03
N LEU A 184 -1.93 4.45 -0.30
CA LEU A 184 -2.23 3.16 0.31
C LEU A 184 -2.90 2.27 -0.75
N SER A 185 -2.60 0.98 -0.73
CA SER A 185 -3.13 0.03 -1.72
C SER A 185 -3.72 -1.19 -1.02
N TRP A 186 -4.98 -1.50 -1.34
CA TRP A 186 -5.66 -2.74 -0.96
C TRP A 186 -5.82 -3.69 -2.16
N VAL A 187 -5.09 -3.43 -3.26
CA VAL A 187 -5.16 -4.17 -4.52
C VAL A 187 -4.70 -5.62 -4.38
N ASP A 188 -3.74 -5.86 -3.48
CA ASP A 188 -3.18 -7.19 -3.25
C ASP A 188 -3.63 -7.84 -1.93
N TYR A 189 -3.75 -7.06 -0.84
CA TYR A 189 -4.18 -7.53 0.50
C TYR A 189 -4.52 -6.35 1.44
N PHE A 190 -5.19 -6.66 2.55
CA PHE A 190 -5.32 -5.83 3.76
C PHE A 190 -4.74 -6.59 4.96
N CYS A 191 -3.85 -5.97 5.73
CA CYS A 191 -3.28 -6.57 6.94
C CYS A 191 -3.38 -5.66 8.17
N LEU A 192 -3.05 -4.37 8.04
CA LEU A 192 -3.13 -3.38 9.12
C LEU A 192 -3.97 -2.17 8.67
N PRO A 193 -4.84 -1.62 9.52
CA PRO A 193 -5.48 -0.33 9.23
C PRO A 193 -4.42 0.77 9.18
N MET A 194 -4.38 1.50 8.07
CA MET A 194 -3.47 2.61 7.84
C MET A 194 -4.22 3.80 7.26
N GLN A 195 -3.72 4.99 7.57
CA GLN A 195 -4.25 6.26 7.09
C GLN A 195 -3.17 7.07 6.39
N LEU A 196 -3.59 7.88 5.42
CA LEU A 196 -2.73 8.79 4.70
C LEU A 196 -3.36 10.18 4.75
N TYR A 197 -2.54 11.18 5.06
CA TYR A 197 -2.91 12.58 5.19
C TYR A 197 -1.78 13.45 4.63
N THR A 198 -2.08 14.46 3.82
CA THR A 198 -1.08 15.32 3.16
C THR A 198 -1.39 16.80 3.40
N TYR A 199 -0.37 17.63 3.62
CA TYR A 199 -0.54 19.05 4.00
C TYR A 199 0.36 19.96 3.18
N SER A 200 -0.19 21.06 2.68
CA SER A 200 0.58 22.08 1.97
C SER A 200 1.40 22.91 2.95
N TYR A 201 2.74 22.89 2.86
CA TYR A 201 3.61 23.73 3.71
C TYR A 201 3.24 25.22 3.66
N ALA A 202 2.89 25.71 2.46
CA ALA A 202 2.65 27.12 2.21
C ALA A 202 1.37 27.67 2.90
N THR A 203 0.46 26.79 3.33
CA THR A 203 -0.81 27.17 3.96
C THR A 203 -1.13 26.43 5.25
N GLY A 204 -0.38 25.37 5.59
CA GLY A 204 -0.70 24.42 6.67
C GLY A 204 -1.99 23.62 6.47
N GLN A 205 -2.64 23.74 5.30
CA GLN A 205 -3.92 23.10 5.04
C GLN A 205 -3.75 21.67 4.55
N GLU A 206 -4.68 20.81 4.98
CA GLU A 206 -4.86 19.47 4.43
C GLU A 206 -5.19 19.57 2.94
N ILE A 207 -4.41 18.85 2.12
CA ILE A 207 -4.71 18.62 0.71
C ILE A 207 -5.64 17.41 0.71
N ASN A 208 -6.91 17.65 1.02
CA ASN A 208 -7.92 16.59 1.10
C ASN A 208 -8.09 15.92 -0.28
N ILE A 209 -7.59 14.70 -0.42
CA ILE A 209 -7.52 13.96 -1.70
C ILE A 209 -8.87 13.29 -1.99
N GLU A 210 -9.94 14.08 -2.07
CA GLU A 210 -11.28 13.60 -2.40
C GLU A 210 -11.35 13.17 -3.87
N GLY A 211 -11.91 11.97 -4.11
CA GLY A 211 -12.21 11.46 -5.45
C GLY A 211 -11.13 10.60 -6.10
N THR A 212 -9.98 10.34 -5.46
CA THR A 212 -9.04 9.29 -5.89
C THR A 212 -8.72 8.30 -4.77
N TYR A 213 -8.19 7.13 -5.15
CA TYR A 213 -8.14 5.89 -4.35
C TYR A 213 -7.17 5.91 -3.15
N ALA A 214 -6.71 7.09 -2.69
CA ALA A 214 -5.63 7.23 -1.71
C ALA A 214 -6.09 7.36 -0.24
N SER A 215 -7.39 7.52 0.03
CA SER A 215 -7.91 7.57 1.40
C SER A 215 -7.85 6.18 2.07
N GLY A 216 -7.11 6.11 3.17
CA GLY A 216 -6.93 4.88 3.96
C GLY A 216 -8.17 4.47 4.76
N THR A 217 -7.99 3.52 5.68
CA THR A 217 -9.08 3.06 6.56
C THR A 217 -9.58 4.20 7.46
N ILE A 218 -10.89 4.28 7.71
CA ILE A 218 -11.46 5.27 8.65
C ILE A 218 -10.87 5.05 10.05
N ALA A 219 -10.44 6.12 10.72
CA ALA A 219 -9.72 6.08 12.01
C ALA A 219 -10.40 5.28 13.13
N SER A 220 -11.72 5.17 13.12
CA SER A 220 -12.52 4.40 14.08
C SER A 220 -12.54 2.88 13.83
N ASN A 221 -12.02 2.42 12.69
CA ASN A 221 -12.07 1.02 12.30
C ASN A 221 -10.84 0.28 12.82
N THR A 222 -11.00 -0.49 13.89
CA THR A 222 -9.97 -1.44 14.31
C THR A 222 -9.79 -2.55 13.28
N ARG A 223 -8.64 -3.21 13.34
CA ARG A 223 -8.31 -4.36 12.49
C ARG A 223 -9.33 -5.49 12.65
N GLU A 224 -9.75 -5.73 13.88
CA GLU A 224 -10.74 -6.74 14.29
C GLU A 224 -12.12 -6.40 13.74
N ASN A 225 -12.51 -5.12 13.76
CA ASN A 225 -13.77 -4.67 13.18
C ASN A 225 -13.80 -4.88 11.65
N ILE A 226 -12.68 -4.65 10.95
CA ILE A 226 -12.59 -4.87 9.50
C ILE A 226 -12.66 -6.37 9.15
N ILE A 227 -11.87 -7.21 9.83
CA ILE A 227 -11.89 -8.67 9.63
C ILE A 227 -13.27 -9.25 9.98
N SER A 228 -13.89 -8.79 11.07
CA SER A 228 -15.26 -9.21 11.42
C SER A 228 -16.28 -8.73 10.40
N ALA A 229 -16.18 -7.49 9.89
CA ALA A 229 -17.15 -6.94 8.93
C ALA A 229 -17.09 -7.64 7.56
N MET A 230 -15.91 -8.06 7.11
CA MET A 230 -15.77 -8.91 5.91
C MET A 230 -16.48 -10.25 6.12
N ASN A 231 -16.17 -10.95 7.23
CA ASN A 231 -16.71 -12.28 7.51
C ASN A 231 -18.23 -12.29 7.81
N THR A 232 -18.78 -11.23 8.43
CA THR A 232 -20.25 -11.13 8.67
C THR A 232 -21.01 -10.51 7.51
N GLY A 233 -20.49 -9.44 6.89
CA GLY A 233 -21.17 -8.67 5.86
C GLY A 233 -21.20 -9.33 4.48
N LEU A 234 -20.19 -10.15 4.16
CA LEU A 234 -20.13 -10.93 2.92
C LEU A 234 -20.33 -12.43 3.13
N GLY A 235 -19.91 -12.96 4.28
CA GLY A 235 -19.89 -14.40 4.56
C GLY A 235 -21.13 -15.00 5.24
N GLN A 236 -22.00 -14.21 5.89
CA GLN A 236 -23.14 -14.75 6.64
C GLN A 236 -24.51 -14.37 6.03
N GLY A 237 -25.29 -15.40 5.65
CA GLY A 237 -26.70 -15.27 5.27
C GLY A 237 -26.98 -14.84 3.82
N GLN A 238 -25.97 -14.79 2.95
CA GLN A 238 -26.10 -14.40 1.54
C GLN A 238 -25.66 -15.51 0.58
N THR A 239 -26.14 -15.48 -0.66
CA THR A 239 -25.94 -16.50 -1.71
C THR A 239 -24.53 -16.49 -2.34
N TYR A 240 -23.52 -16.01 -1.61
CA TYR A 240 -22.15 -15.78 -2.12
C TYR A 240 -21.05 -16.39 -1.21
N PRO A 241 -21.14 -17.68 -0.79
CA PRO A 241 -20.12 -18.30 0.05
C PRO A 241 -18.79 -18.39 -0.71
N SER A 242 -17.75 -17.71 -0.22
CA SER A 242 -16.32 -17.77 -0.62
C SER A 242 -15.50 -16.58 -0.12
N TRP A 243 -16.13 -15.46 0.26
CA TRP A 243 -15.41 -14.26 0.75
C TRP A 243 -14.66 -14.53 2.06
N GLU A 244 -15.13 -15.49 2.85
CA GLU A 244 -14.45 -16.05 4.02
C GLU A 244 -13.18 -16.86 3.68
N TYR A 245 -12.89 -17.11 2.39
CA TYR A 245 -11.65 -17.73 1.90
C TYR A 245 -10.62 -16.70 1.40
N LEU A 246 -10.80 -15.42 1.73
CA LEU A 246 -9.80 -14.37 1.57
C LEU A 246 -8.86 -14.26 2.79
N ASP A 247 -9.33 -14.66 3.96
CA ASP A 247 -8.55 -14.66 5.19
C ASP A 247 -7.37 -15.65 5.12
N VAL A 248 -6.18 -15.20 5.51
CA VAL A 248 -5.00 -16.04 5.76
C VAL A 248 -4.99 -16.41 7.25
N PRO A 249 -5.42 -17.63 7.64
CA PRO A 249 -5.45 -18.04 9.04
C PRO A 249 -4.04 -18.23 9.62
N PHE A 250 -3.85 -17.76 10.85
CA PHE A 250 -2.75 -18.14 11.73
C PHE A 250 -3.20 -19.26 12.67
N TYR A 251 -2.33 -20.23 12.91
CA TYR A 251 -2.50 -21.30 13.88
C TYR A 251 -1.24 -21.32 14.74
N ASP A 252 -1.40 -21.40 16.07
CA ASP A 252 -0.27 -21.44 16.99
C ASP A 252 0.50 -22.76 16.82
N ASN A 253 -0.19 -23.84 16.45
CA ASN A 253 0.35 -25.06 15.91
C ASN A 253 -0.53 -25.64 14.77
N PRO A 254 -0.17 -25.45 13.47
CA PRO A 254 -0.97 -25.92 12.34
C PRO A 254 -1.06 -27.46 12.21
N TYR A 255 -0.34 -28.22 13.04
CA TYR A 255 -0.39 -29.69 13.10
C TYR A 255 -1.37 -30.24 14.15
N THR A 256 -1.90 -29.40 15.05
CA THR A 256 -2.90 -29.79 16.06
C THR A 256 -4.18 -28.98 16.01
N ASP A 257 -4.10 -27.73 15.58
CA ASP A 257 -5.15 -26.77 15.82
C ASP A 257 -6.24 -26.86 14.74
N THR A 258 -7.48 -27.12 15.17
CA THR A 258 -8.65 -27.21 14.28
C THR A 258 -9.35 -25.86 14.06
N THR A 259 -8.81 -24.78 14.62
CA THR A 259 -9.39 -23.43 14.59
C THR A 259 -8.25 -22.42 14.69
N PRO A 260 -8.21 -21.38 13.83
CA PRO A 260 -7.14 -20.39 13.87
C PRO A 260 -7.22 -19.51 15.11
N SER A 261 -6.06 -19.13 15.66
CA SER A 261 -5.97 -18.17 16.76
C SER A 261 -6.15 -16.72 16.29
N SER A 262 -5.85 -16.43 15.01
CA SER A 262 -6.15 -15.14 14.37
C SER A 262 -6.17 -15.25 12.83
N CYS A 263 -6.59 -14.18 12.15
CA CYS A 263 -6.30 -13.94 10.74
C CYS A 263 -5.06 -13.03 10.62
N VAL A 264 -4.11 -13.33 9.71
CA VAL A 264 -2.91 -12.52 9.45
C VAL A 264 -3.20 -11.40 8.46
N ARG A 265 -3.90 -11.69 7.36
CA ARG A 265 -4.26 -10.71 6.33
C ARG A 265 -5.44 -11.22 5.51
N ILE A 266 -6.23 -10.30 4.97
CA ILE A 266 -7.29 -10.57 4.01
C ILE A 266 -6.70 -10.34 2.62
N LEU A 267 -6.64 -11.35 1.76
CA LEU A 267 -6.11 -11.22 0.40
C LEU A 267 -7.14 -10.62 -0.55
N ALA A 268 -6.68 -9.94 -1.60
CA ALA A 268 -7.51 -9.72 -2.77
C ALA A 268 -7.85 -11.08 -3.43
N ALA A 269 -9.04 -11.20 -4.04
CA ALA A 269 -9.54 -12.46 -4.59
C ALA A 269 -8.55 -13.16 -5.55
N LYS A 270 -7.91 -12.39 -6.45
CA LYS A 270 -6.82 -12.85 -7.33
C LYS A 270 -5.69 -13.53 -6.55
N ASN A 271 -5.25 -12.94 -5.44
CA ASN A 271 -4.12 -13.44 -4.67
C ASN A 271 -4.51 -14.65 -3.80
N SER A 272 -5.76 -14.76 -3.35
CA SER A 272 -6.27 -16.02 -2.76
C SER A 272 -6.28 -17.15 -3.80
N ILE A 273 -6.75 -16.89 -5.03
CA ILE A 273 -6.69 -17.83 -6.17
C ILE A 273 -5.25 -18.27 -6.47
N ASP A 274 -4.30 -17.34 -6.52
CA ASP A 274 -2.89 -17.63 -6.81
C ASP A 274 -2.20 -18.36 -5.65
N LEU A 275 -2.50 -18.00 -4.39
CA LEU A 275 -2.04 -18.73 -3.20
C LEU A 275 -2.53 -20.19 -3.18
N GLY A 276 -3.70 -20.48 -3.77
CA GLY A 276 -4.19 -21.84 -3.96
C GLY A 276 -3.29 -22.74 -4.82
N LYS A 277 -2.47 -22.14 -5.71
CA LYS A 277 -1.54 -22.85 -6.61
C LYS A 277 -0.18 -23.13 -5.96
N SER A 278 0.18 -22.35 -4.94
CA SER A 278 1.46 -22.48 -4.23
C SER A 278 1.55 -23.77 -3.39
N PRO A 279 2.75 -24.28 -3.08
CA PRO A 279 2.94 -25.49 -2.28
C PRO A 279 2.19 -25.45 -0.95
N GLN A 280 1.54 -26.56 -0.60
CA GLN A 280 0.75 -26.70 0.63
C GLN A 280 1.63 -27.24 1.77
N PHE A 281 1.38 -26.80 3.01
CA PHE A 281 2.03 -27.39 4.18
C PHE A 281 1.62 -28.85 4.33
N GLN A 282 2.58 -29.78 4.25
CA GLN A 282 2.31 -31.21 4.39
C GLN A 282 1.97 -31.56 5.84
N GLY A 283 0.88 -32.30 6.05
CA GLY A 283 0.48 -32.78 7.38
C GLY A 283 -0.27 -31.77 8.26
N GLY A 284 -0.61 -30.58 7.75
CA GLY A 284 -1.45 -29.63 8.48
C GLY A 284 -2.85 -30.19 8.78
N GLN A 285 -3.37 -29.91 9.98
CA GLN A 285 -4.61 -30.50 10.51
C GLN A 285 -5.87 -30.00 9.79
N VAL A 286 -5.83 -28.80 9.20
CA VAL A 286 -6.93 -28.19 8.45
C VAL A 286 -6.49 -27.98 7.00
N ALA A 287 -7.23 -28.53 6.05
CA ALA A 287 -7.02 -28.28 4.63
C ALA A 287 -7.37 -26.80 4.30
N PRO A 288 -6.43 -25.99 3.78
CA PRO A 288 -6.69 -24.59 3.48
C PRO A 288 -7.63 -24.44 2.29
N LYS A 289 -8.42 -23.37 2.31
CA LYS A 289 -9.39 -23.00 1.26
C LYS A 289 -8.96 -21.69 0.58
N PHE A 290 -9.47 -21.48 -0.62
CA PHE A 290 -9.14 -20.34 -1.48
C PHE A 290 -10.39 -19.82 -2.17
N PHE A 291 -10.36 -18.55 -2.59
CA PHE A 291 -11.41 -17.96 -3.40
C PHE A 291 -11.50 -18.70 -4.76
N PRO A 292 -12.70 -19.02 -5.27
CA PRO A 292 -12.86 -19.81 -6.48
C PRO A 292 -12.44 -19.01 -7.73
N ALA A 293 -11.53 -19.59 -8.52
CA ALA A 293 -11.01 -18.98 -9.75
C ALA A 293 -12.08 -18.74 -10.84
N ASN A 294 -13.24 -19.36 -10.67
CA ASN A 294 -14.40 -19.33 -11.55
C ASN A 294 -15.61 -18.59 -10.96
N TYR A 295 -15.44 -17.80 -9.88
CA TYR A 295 -16.53 -17.04 -9.23
C TYR A 295 -17.42 -16.22 -10.20
N GLY A 296 -16.81 -15.58 -11.21
CA GLY A 296 -17.53 -14.81 -12.23
C GLY A 296 -18.05 -15.61 -13.44
N THR A 297 -17.68 -16.89 -13.56
CA THR A 297 -18.05 -17.80 -14.66
C THR A 297 -18.98 -18.94 -14.25
N GLU A 298 -19.10 -19.29 -12.97
CA GLU A 298 -20.12 -20.21 -12.47
C GLU A 298 -21.53 -19.61 -12.47
N THR A 299 -22.54 -20.44 -12.67
CA THR A 299 -23.97 -20.07 -12.65
C THR A 299 -24.58 -20.05 -11.24
N VAL A 300 -23.82 -20.48 -10.22
CA VAL A 300 -24.27 -20.55 -8.82
C VAL A 300 -24.26 -19.16 -8.16
N HIS A 301 -23.43 -18.25 -8.65
CA HIS A 301 -23.33 -16.88 -8.16
C HIS A 301 -24.14 -15.92 -9.06
N PRO A 302 -25.16 -15.19 -8.51
CA PRO A 302 -26.05 -14.31 -9.29
C PRO A 302 -25.32 -13.30 -10.20
N PRO A 303 -25.96 -12.89 -11.33
CA PRO A 303 -27.25 -12.19 -11.25
C PRO A 303 -28.48 -12.94 -11.80
N GLN A 304 -28.33 -14.12 -12.42
CA GLN A 304 -29.47 -14.89 -12.98
C GLN A 304 -29.32 -16.40 -12.75
N PRO A 305 -30.39 -17.17 -12.46
CA PRO A 305 -30.31 -18.60 -12.06
C PRO A 305 -29.77 -19.59 -13.10
N SER A 306 -29.36 -19.13 -14.28
CA SER A 306 -28.87 -19.95 -15.39
C SER A 306 -27.65 -19.36 -16.10
N THR A 307 -27.17 -18.20 -15.67
CA THR A 307 -26.23 -17.37 -16.46
C THR A 307 -25.27 -16.67 -15.51
N SER A 308 -23.98 -16.99 -15.63
CA SER A 308 -22.92 -16.38 -14.83
C SER A 308 -22.75 -14.89 -15.14
N PHE A 309 -22.13 -14.14 -14.22
CA PHE A 309 -21.99 -12.68 -14.34
C PHE A 309 -21.34 -12.25 -15.67
N TYR A 310 -20.20 -12.85 -16.06
CA TYR A 310 -19.55 -12.48 -17.32
C TYR A 310 -20.37 -12.86 -18.55
N GLN A 311 -21.11 -13.98 -18.52
CA GLN A 311 -21.98 -14.36 -19.63
C GLN A 311 -23.20 -13.42 -19.73
N ALA A 312 -23.73 -12.93 -18.61
CA ALA A 312 -24.82 -11.96 -18.59
C ALA A 312 -24.37 -10.59 -19.16
N VAL A 313 -23.18 -10.12 -18.78
CA VAL A 313 -22.56 -8.91 -19.33
C VAL A 313 -22.31 -9.05 -20.84
N TYR A 314 -21.73 -10.18 -21.27
CA TYR A 314 -21.51 -10.46 -22.70
C TYR A 314 -22.83 -10.47 -23.48
N ASN A 315 -23.84 -11.21 -23.00
CA ASN A 315 -25.16 -11.29 -23.65
C ASN A 315 -25.85 -9.92 -23.76
N HIS A 316 -25.67 -9.03 -22.78
CA HIS A 316 -26.20 -7.68 -22.84
C HIS A 316 -25.54 -6.87 -23.98
N TYR A 317 -24.20 -6.88 -24.05
CA TYR A 317 -23.45 -6.11 -25.06
C TYR A 317 -23.38 -6.77 -26.46
N LEU A 318 -23.98 -7.95 -26.66
CA LEU A 318 -24.30 -8.46 -28.01
C LEU A 318 -25.40 -7.64 -28.71
N THR A 319 -26.24 -6.92 -27.95
CA THR A 319 -27.41 -6.18 -28.48
C THR A 319 -27.44 -4.70 -28.07
N ASN A 320 -26.51 -4.28 -27.23
CA ASN A 320 -26.39 -2.90 -26.73
C ASN A 320 -24.93 -2.43 -26.90
N THR A 321 -24.71 -1.16 -27.24
CA THR A 321 -23.36 -0.61 -27.39
C THR A 321 -22.78 -0.23 -26.03
N LEU A 322 -21.59 -0.75 -25.68
CA LEU A 322 -20.79 -0.21 -24.59
C LEU A 322 -20.05 1.05 -25.07
N TYR A 323 -20.45 2.21 -24.54
CA TYR A 323 -19.70 3.45 -24.72
C TYR A 323 -18.76 3.66 -23.52
N ALA A 324 -17.47 3.74 -23.80
CA ALA A 324 -16.45 4.14 -22.84
C ALA A 324 -15.66 5.33 -23.41
N GLN A 325 -15.60 6.42 -22.67
CA GLN A 325 -14.86 7.62 -23.05
C GLN A 325 -13.95 8.02 -21.90
N VAL A 326 -12.64 7.90 -22.11
CA VAL A 326 -11.62 8.31 -21.15
C VAL A 326 -11.24 9.75 -21.46
N PHE A 327 -11.56 10.65 -20.53
CA PHE A 327 -11.11 12.04 -20.58
C PHE A 327 -9.80 12.18 -19.79
N PRO A 328 -8.80 12.93 -20.29
CA PRO A 328 -7.64 13.30 -19.47
C PRO A 328 -8.09 14.14 -18.27
N ALA A 329 -7.52 13.88 -17.09
CA ALA A 329 -7.84 14.66 -15.90
C ALA A 329 -7.43 16.14 -16.11
N ASN A 330 -8.30 17.06 -15.67
CA ASN A 330 -8.12 18.52 -15.69
C ASN A 330 -8.01 19.20 -17.07
N GLU A 331 -8.16 18.49 -18.18
CA GLU A 331 -8.27 19.10 -19.53
C GLU A 331 -9.73 19.28 -19.95
N SER A 332 -10.07 20.42 -20.57
CA SER A 332 -11.40 20.62 -21.18
C SER A 332 -11.55 19.73 -22.41
N ALA A 333 -12.76 19.21 -22.66
CA ALA A 333 -13.07 18.43 -23.86
C ALA A 333 -12.85 19.20 -25.18
N GLU A 334 -12.70 20.52 -25.11
CA GLU A 334 -12.37 21.40 -26.24
C GLU A 334 -10.87 21.39 -26.60
N ASN A 335 -10.00 20.88 -25.71
CA ASN A 335 -8.53 20.96 -25.85
C ASN A 335 -7.89 19.76 -26.57
N TYR A 336 -8.59 18.64 -26.76
CA TYR A 336 -8.00 17.40 -27.31
C TYR A 336 -8.85 16.74 -28.42
N THR A 337 -8.20 16.44 -29.54
CA THR A 337 -8.78 15.65 -30.63
C THR A 337 -8.78 14.16 -30.27
N ILE A 338 -9.97 13.58 -30.07
CA ILE A 338 -10.11 12.13 -29.89
C ILE A 338 -9.99 11.43 -31.25
N THR A 339 -8.79 10.98 -31.57
CA THR A 339 -8.53 10.19 -32.79
C THR A 339 -8.87 8.73 -32.55
N SER A 340 -10.06 8.29 -32.97
CA SER A 340 -10.45 6.88 -32.90
C SER A 340 -9.65 6.04 -33.90
N VAL A 341 -8.69 5.26 -33.41
CA VAL A 341 -7.99 4.24 -34.22
C VAL A 341 -8.89 3.01 -34.30
N SER A 342 -9.57 2.81 -35.43
CA SER A 342 -10.35 1.60 -35.69
C SER A 342 -9.43 0.41 -35.95
N GLY A 343 -9.09 -0.33 -34.90
CA GLY A 343 -8.47 -1.65 -35.02
C GLY A 343 -9.45 -2.65 -35.64
N SER A 344 -9.01 -3.34 -36.69
CA SER A 344 -9.70 -4.43 -37.39
C SER A 344 -9.14 -5.79 -36.98
#